data_AF-A0A1Z9BN89-F1
#
_entry.id   AF-A0A1Z9BN89-F1
#
_cell.length_a   1.000
_cell.length_b   1.000
_cell.length_c   1.000
_cell.angle_alpha   90.00
_cell.angle_beta   90.00
_cell.angle_gamma   90.00
#
_symmetry.space_group_name_H-M   'P 1'
#
loop_
_entity.id
_entity.type
_entity.pdbx_description
1 polymer ?
#
loop_
_entity_poly.entity_id
_entity_poly.type
_entity_poly.pdbx_seq_one_letter_code
_entity_poly.pdbx_strand_id
1 'polypeptide(L)'
;MLARNVRAGGVELDLIVRRGRDLAFVEVKTRSSQRTGLPELAVDFKKQRRLTQGAEAWLRAHRHIGLRPRFDVIACEVSGFKTSQEQWSLRHFKNAFEACETGPSF
;
A
#
# COMPACT_ATOMS: atom_id res chain seq x y z
N MET A 1 -6.18 -4.44 -11.40
CA MET A 1 -6.19 -3.20 -10.57
C MET A 1 -7.63 -2.72 -10.46
N LEU A 2 -8.06 -2.21 -9.30
CA LEU A 2 -9.40 -1.64 -9.10
C LEU A 2 -9.38 -0.11 -9.05
N ALA A 3 -8.42 0.48 -8.33
CA ALA A 3 -8.26 1.93 -8.23
C ALA A 3 -6.79 2.32 -8.03
N ARG A 4 -6.48 3.58 -8.31
CA ARG A 4 -5.19 4.22 -8.03
C ARG A 4 -5.39 5.67 -7.56
N ASN A 5 -4.52 6.15 -6.68
CA ASN A 5 -4.51 7.52 -6.13
C ASN A 5 -5.91 8.00 -5.71
N VAL A 6 -6.65 7.16 -4.99
CA VAL A 6 -8.04 7.44 -4.60
C VAL A 6 -8.09 8.02 -3.20
N ARG A 7 -8.96 9.00 -2.98
CA ARG A 7 -9.25 9.53 -1.64
C ARG A 7 -10.48 8.87 -1.05
N ALA A 8 -10.34 8.31 0.15
CA ALA A 8 -11.43 7.72 0.93
C ALA A 8 -11.22 8.01 2.42
N GLY A 9 -12.28 8.40 3.13
CA GLY A 9 -12.19 8.70 4.56
C GLY A 9 -11.20 9.83 4.92
N GLY A 10 -10.92 10.76 4.01
CA GLY A 10 -9.91 11.81 4.19
C GLY A 10 -8.45 11.35 4.04
N VAL A 11 -8.24 10.13 3.54
CA VAL A 11 -6.92 9.52 3.33
C VAL A 11 -6.74 9.15 1.86
N GLU A 12 -5.53 9.27 1.35
CA GLU A 12 -5.16 8.83 0.01
C GLU A 12 -4.68 7.37 0.05
N LEU A 13 -5.16 6.56 -0.89
CA LEU A 13 -4.78 5.17 -1.09
C LEU A 13 -4.12 5.05 -2.48
N ASP A 14 -2.84 4.68 -2.53
CA ASP A 14 -2.07 4.69 -3.78
C ASP A 14 -2.60 3.67 -4.78
N LEU A 15 -2.80 2.42 -4.38
CA LEU A 15 -3.37 1.38 -5.23
C LEU A 15 -4.33 0.47 -4.46
N ILE A 16 -5.38 0.04 -5.16
CA ILE A 16 -6.30 -0.99 -4.69
C ILE A 16 -6.36 -2.08 -5.75
N VAL A 17 -5.99 -3.30 -5.38
CA VAL A 17 -5.83 -4.42 -6.31
C VAL A 17 -6.55 -5.65 -5.78
N ARG A 18 -7.37 -6.29 -6.61
CA ARG A 18 -8.08 -7.52 -6.26
C ARG A 18 -7.58 -8.71 -7.08
N ARG A 19 -7.42 -9.86 -6.43
CA ARG A 19 -7.23 -11.16 -7.06
C ARG A 19 -8.09 -12.20 -6.34
N GLY A 20 -9.17 -12.66 -6.99
CA GLY A 20 -10.15 -13.51 -6.33
C GLY A 20 -10.79 -12.79 -5.14
N ARG A 21 -10.66 -13.36 -3.94
CA ARG A 21 -11.14 -12.76 -2.68
C ARG A 21 -10.11 -11.82 -2.03
N ASP A 22 -8.84 -11.89 -2.41
CA ASP A 22 -7.81 -11.03 -1.83
C ASP A 22 -7.97 -9.61 -2.37
N LEU A 23 -8.02 -8.64 -1.46
CA LEU A 23 -8.04 -7.21 -1.76
C LEU A 23 -6.84 -6.54 -1.09
N ALA A 24 -5.86 -6.15 -1.89
CA ALA A 24 -4.68 -5.45 -1.41
C ALA A 24 -4.86 -3.93 -1.52
N PHE A 25 -4.72 -3.25 -0.39
CA PHE A 25 -4.45 -1.81 -0.32
C PHE A 25 -2.93 -1.65 -0.31
N VAL A 26 -2.37 -1.11 -1.38
CA VAL A 26 -0.92 -1.07 -1.58
C VAL A 26 -0.43 0.36 -1.42
N GLU A 27 0.52 0.56 -0.52
CA GLU A 27 1.32 1.78 -0.40
C GLU A 27 2.56 1.64 -1.30
N VAL A 28 2.86 2.64 -2.12
CA VAL A 28 4.02 2.65 -3.01
C VAL A 28 5.08 3.61 -2.47
N LYS A 29 6.28 3.11 -2.19
CA LYS A 29 7.39 3.91 -1.66
C LYS A 29 8.56 3.90 -2.62
N THR A 30 9.00 5.09 -3.05
CA THR A 30 10.23 5.25 -3.82
C THR A 30 11.41 5.48 -2.87
N ARG A 31 12.49 4.72 -3.02
CA ARG A 31 13.76 4.95 -2.33
C ARG A 31 14.71 5.69 -3.26
N SER A 32 15.32 6.76 -2.73
CA SER A 32 16.31 7.58 -3.45
C SER A 32 17.75 7.32 -3.04
N SER A 33 18.02 6.45 -2.05
CA SER A 33 19.38 6.22 -1.55
C SER A 33 19.70 4.73 -1.35
N GLN A 34 20.98 4.38 -1.48
CA GLN A 34 21.53 3.04 -1.27
C GLN A 34 21.54 2.58 0.20
N ARG A 35 20.97 3.37 1.14
CA ARG A 35 21.06 3.07 2.57
C ARG A 35 20.11 1.93 2.92
N THR A 36 20.65 0.73 3.09
CA THR A 36 19.90 -0.52 3.32
C THR A 36 19.11 -0.49 4.64
N GLY A 37 17.80 -0.68 4.58
CA GLY A 37 17.02 -0.98 5.77
C GLY A 37 15.53 -1.18 5.51
N LEU A 38 14.96 -2.25 6.10
CA LEU A 38 13.52 -2.43 6.28
C LEU A 38 12.81 -1.25 6.97
N PRO A 39 13.44 -0.47 7.90
CA PRO A 39 12.76 0.65 8.56
C PRO A 39 12.28 1.75 7.62
N GLU A 40 13.02 2.05 6.54
CA GLU A 40 12.64 3.10 5.58
C GLU A 40 11.42 2.68 4.74
N LEU A 41 11.19 1.37 4.63
CA LEU A 41 10.05 0.78 3.95
C LEU A 41 8.87 0.50 4.87
N ALA A 42 9.09 0.54 6.19
CA ALA A 42 8.04 0.37 7.16
C ALA A 42 7.01 1.50 7.03
N VAL A 43 5.74 1.12 7.09
CA VAL A 43 4.65 2.07 7.27
C VAL A 43 4.55 2.30 8.77
N ASP A 44 4.83 3.52 9.23
CA ASP A 44 4.74 3.83 10.65
C ASP A 44 3.30 3.68 11.18
N PHE A 45 3.15 3.51 12.50
CA PHE A 45 1.84 3.27 13.12
C PHE A 45 0.80 4.35 12.80
N LYS A 46 1.20 5.63 12.72
CA LYS A 46 0.30 6.73 12.39
C LYS A 46 -0.23 6.58 10.96
N LYS A 47 0.63 6.19 10.02
CA LYS A 47 0.25 5.94 8.63
C LYS A 47 -0.57 4.65 8.49
N GLN A 48 -0.23 3.57 9.21
CA GLN A 48 -1.03 2.34 9.25
C GLN A 48 -2.48 2.61 9.67
N ARG A 49 -2.68 3.41 10.73
CA ARG A 49 -4.02 3.78 11.20
C ARG A 49 -4.81 4.59 10.17
N ARG A 50 -4.16 5.56 9.50
CA ARG A 50 -4.79 6.33 8.43
C ARG A 50 -5.16 5.44 7.24
N LEU A 51 -4.24 4.59 6.79
CA LEU A 51 -4.50 3.67 5.67
C LEU A 51 -5.64 2.69 6.02
N THR A 52 -5.71 2.23 7.26
CA THR A 52 -6.82 1.39 7.74
C THR A 52 -8.16 2.13 7.64
N GLN A 53 -8.23 3.38 8.15
CA GLN A 53 -9.42 4.22 8.04
C GLN A 53 -9.84 4.46 6.57
N GLY A 54 -8.89 4.75 5.70
CA GLY A 54 -9.16 4.96 4.27
C GLY A 54 -9.72 3.70 3.61
N ALA A 55 -9.12 2.55 3.92
CA ALA A 55 -9.54 1.26 3.39
C ALA A 55 -10.95 0.87 3.88
N GLU A 56 -11.27 1.08 5.17
CA GLU A 56 -12.63 0.90 5.69
C GLU A 56 -13.66 1.76 4.96
N ALA A 57 -13.36 3.06 4.78
CA ALA A 57 -14.23 3.99 4.08
C ALA A 57 -14.46 3.56 2.62
N TRP A 58 -13.39 3.11 1.96
CA TRP A 58 -13.47 2.61 0.59
C TRP A 58 -14.33 1.33 0.51
N LEU A 59 -14.12 0.35 1.39
CA LEU A 59 -14.91 -0.88 1.44
C LEU A 59 -16.41 -0.62 1.64
N ARG A 60 -16.75 0.27 2.58
CA ARG A 60 -18.14 0.66 2.86
C ARG A 60 -18.81 1.30 1.65
N ALA A 61 -18.11 2.20 0.96
CA ALA A 61 -18.65 2.88 -0.22
C ALA A 61 -18.92 1.94 -1.41
N HIS A 62 -18.13 0.87 -1.55
CA HIS A 62 -18.20 -0.03 -2.71
C HIS A 62 -18.93 -1.35 -2.42
N ARG A 63 -19.49 -1.52 -1.22
CA ARG A 63 -20.27 -2.70 -0.79
C ARG A 63 -19.55 -4.04 -1.04
N HIS A 64 -18.24 -4.07 -0.89
CA HIS A 64 -17.45 -5.26 -1.13
C HIS A 64 -17.49 -6.20 0.09
N ILE A 65 -18.45 -7.12 0.09
CA ILE A 65 -18.64 -8.13 1.14
C ILE A 65 -17.85 -9.39 0.80
N GLY A 66 -17.25 -10.03 1.82
CA GLY A 66 -16.58 -11.33 1.70
C GLY A 66 -15.20 -11.30 1.03
N LEU A 67 -14.63 -10.10 0.85
CA LEU A 67 -13.22 -9.94 0.49
C LEU A 67 -12.32 -10.14 1.71
N ARG A 68 -11.04 -10.36 1.45
CA ARG A 68 -9.96 -10.50 2.44
C ARG A 68 -9.02 -9.31 2.25
N PRO A 69 -9.27 -8.20 2.96
CA PRO A 69 -8.39 -7.04 2.91
C PRO A 69 -7.00 -7.39 3.41
N ARG A 70 -5.98 -6.80 2.81
CA ARG A 70 -4.62 -6.76 3.35
C ARG A 70 -3.92 -5.46 2.98
N PHE A 71 -2.89 -5.13 3.72
CA PHE A 71 -2.03 -4.00 3.42
C PHE A 71 -0.69 -4.48 2.89
N ASP A 72 -0.35 -4.04 1.68
CA ASP A 72 0.89 -4.38 1.01
C ASP A 72 1.75 -3.12 0.84
N VAL A 73 3.06 -3.31 0.68
CA VAL A 73 3.98 -2.23 0.28
C VAL A 73 4.69 -2.63 -1.00
N ILE A 74 4.77 -1.73 -1.97
CA ILE A 74 5.69 -1.85 -3.10
C ILE A 74 6.82 -0.84 -2.89
N ALA A 75 8.03 -1.34 -2.76
CA ALA A 75 9.24 -0.53 -2.77
C ALA A 75 9.75 -0.41 -4.21
N CYS A 76 9.96 0.82 -4.67
CA CYS A 76 10.59 1.14 -5.94
C CYS A 76 11.98 1.71 -5.69
N GLU A 77 13.00 1.12 -6.29
CA GLU A 77 14.39 1.57 -6.19
C GLU A 77 14.90 1.90 -7.59
N VAL A 78 15.47 3.09 -7.75
CA VAL A 78 16.21 3.48 -8.96
C VAL A 78 17.69 3.29 -8.71
N SER A 79 18.35 2.59 -9.63
CA SER A 79 19.79 2.48 -9.69
C SER A 79 20.30 3.01 -11.04
N GLY A 80 21.48 3.62 -11.03
CA GLY A 80 22.11 4.24 -12.19
C GLY A 80 22.42 5.73 -11.98
N PHE A 81 23.66 6.15 -12.25
CA PHE A 81 24.07 7.55 -12.21
C PHE A 81 24.32 8.07 -13.64
N LYS A 82 23.69 9.19 -13.97
CA LYS A 82 24.02 10.20 -15.02
C LYS A 82 24.36 9.76 -16.47
N THR A 83 24.42 8.47 -16.81
CA THR A 83 24.74 8.03 -18.17
C THR A 83 23.98 6.73 -18.51
N SER A 84 22.77 6.93 -19.04
CA SER A 84 22.17 6.13 -20.12
C SER A 84 21.24 4.94 -19.85
N GLN A 85 20.91 4.54 -18.62
CA GLN A 85 19.65 3.82 -18.36
C GLN A 85 19.33 3.79 -16.86
N GLU A 86 18.23 4.43 -16.47
CA GLU A 86 17.65 4.24 -15.13
C GLU A 86 17.14 2.80 -15.03
N GLN A 87 17.70 2.02 -14.11
CA GLN A 87 17.21 0.68 -13.83
C GLN A 87 16.29 0.74 -12.60
N TRP A 88 15.01 0.48 -12.84
CA TRP A 88 14.01 0.34 -11.79
C TRP A 88 13.98 -1.09 -11.28
N SER A 89 14.07 -1.26 -9.97
CA SER A 89 13.76 -2.51 -9.30
C SER A 89 12.56 -2.31 -8.38
N LEU A 90 11.66 -3.30 -8.39
CA LEU A 90 10.45 -3.29 -7.57
C LEU A 90 10.45 -4.49 -6.65
N ARG A 91 10.09 -4.27 -5.39
CA ARG A 91 9.89 -5.33 -4.40
C ARG A 91 8.52 -5.20 -3.76
N HIS A 92 7.76 -6.30 -3.76
CA HIS A 92 6.43 -6.38 -3.16
C HIS A 92 6.48 -7.09 -1.80
N PHE A 93 6.13 -6.37 -0.75
CA PHE A 93 5.93 -6.88 0.59
C PHE A 93 4.44 -7.09 0.82
N LYS A 94 4.00 -8.34 0.80
CA LYS A 94 2.60 -8.70 1.12
C LYS A 94 2.39 -8.71 2.63
N ASN A 95 1.19 -8.32 3.07
CA ASN A 95 0.85 -8.24 4.50
C ASN A 95 1.92 -7.45 5.28
N ALA A 96 2.32 -6.31 4.73
CA ALA A 96 3.37 -5.47 5.30
C ALA A 96 3.01 -4.97 6.71
N PHE A 97 1.71 -4.88 7.01
CA PHE A 97 1.17 -4.66 8.36
C PHE A 97 -0.30 -5.12 8.43
N GLU A 98 -0.78 -5.33 9.66
CA GLU A 98 -2.18 -5.64 9.96
C GLU A 98 -3.02 -4.36 10.11
N ALA A 99 -4.32 -4.45 9.83
CA ALA A 99 -5.25 -3.34 10.05
C ALA A 99 -5.19 -2.83 11.51
N CYS A 100 -5.12 -1.52 11.71
CA CYS A 100 -5.18 -0.92 13.05
C CYS A 100 -6.63 -0.70 13.46
N GLU A 101 -7.04 -1.25 14.62
CA GLU A 101 -8.42 -1.21 15.15
C GLU A 101 -9.41 -1.94 14.21
N THR A 102 -9.99 -3.05 14.68
CA THR A 102 -10.86 -3.91 13.87
C THR A 102 -12.32 -3.43 13.89
N GLY A 103 -12.78 -2.78 12.82
CA GLY A 103 -14.20 -2.64 12.51
C GLY A 103 -14.76 -3.89 11.78
N PRO A 104 -16.09 -3.98 11.56
CA PRO A 104 -16.72 -5.15 10.92
C PRO A 104 -16.32 -5.39 9.46
N SER A 105 -15.50 -4.51 8.88
CA SER A 105 -15.05 -4.57 7.48
C SER A 105 -13.74 -5.34 7.29
N PHE A 106 -13.06 -5.74 8.38
CA PHE A 106 -11.75 -6.42 8.38
C PHE A 106 -11.81 -7.72 9.15
#